data_AF-A0A6P2AYZ0-F1
#
_entry.id   AF-A0A6P2AYZ0-F1
#
_cell.length_a   1.000
_cell.length_b   1.000
_cell.length_c   1.000
_cell.angle_alpha   90.00
_cell.angle_beta   90.00
_cell.angle_gamma   90.00
#
_symmetry.space_group_name_H-M   'P 1'
#
loop_
_entity.id
_entity.type
_entity.pdbx_description
1 polymer ?
#
loop_
_entity_poly.entity_id
_entity_poly.type
_entity_poly.pdbx_seq_one_letter_code
_entity_poly.pdbx_strand_id
1 'polypeptide(L)'
;MAIEQPIIGAKSPLRDSMMWLAGFGVAALVMAILLSSTDNPAAAFSNFTTRFLGLFIEAVPFLLLGVFVSGLLEVYVTREDIVRWLPRNPILATGAGALMGFVFPVCECGVVPVTRRLFSKGLAMSVGVAFLLAAPVMNPIVMVSTYIAFSTAPSGTEIIIFRFVITALIALAVGLLFALAARPHQTLRPMSLNALGQADTTLSQRPRTVREGFYRSMRVSVNDFFEMGRFLVIGAMLAAGMQTFISQSALQALGEGPLLSVLVMQALAFLLSVCSTVDAFLALSFTTFSTGSILAFLTFGPMADIKSMLMYLAVFKPRVVAYMILLPFLMTLLIGLWINLFAAF
;
A
#
# COMPACT_ATOMS: atom_id res chain seq x y z
N MET A 1 35.77 -13.77 -29.35
CA MET A 1 35.78 -14.25 -27.96
C MET A 1 34.48 -13.76 -27.31
N ALA A 2 33.42 -14.55 -27.42
CA ALA A 2 32.10 -14.21 -26.93
C ALA A 2 32.06 -14.47 -25.42
N ILE A 3 31.76 -13.44 -24.63
CA ILE A 3 31.55 -13.56 -23.19
C ILE A 3 30.13 -14.07 -23.00
N GLU A 4 29.99 -15.38 -22.78
CA GLU A 4 28.75 -15.99 -22.29
C GLU A 4 28.38 -15.34 -20.95
N GLN A 5 27.29 -14.56 -20.93
CA GLN A 5 26.68 -14.14 -19.68
C GLN A 5 25.87 -15.31 -19.12
N PRO A 6 26.01 -15.65 -17.83
CA PRO A 6 25.29 -16.76 -17.25
C PRO A 6 23.81 -16.39 -17.17
N ILE A 7 22.96 -17.25 -17.75
CA ILE A 7 21.51 -17.17 -17.67
C ILE A 7 21.13 -17.35 -16.19
N ILE A 8 20.91 -16.23 -15.49
CA ILE A 8 20.46 -16.20 -14.10
C ILE A 8 19.09 -16.89 -14.06
N GLY A 9 19.05 -18.04 -13.37
CA GLY A 9 17.97 -19.00 -13.39
C GLY A 9 16.58 -18.39 -13.33
N ALA A 10 15.82 -18.57 -14.41
CA ALA A 10 14.37 -18.44 -14.40
C ALA A 10 13.84 -19.42 -13.35
N LYS A 11 13.30 -18.90 -12.24
CA LYS A 11 12.58 -19.73 -11.26
C LYS A 11 11.45 -20.43 -12.00
N SER A 12 11.39 -21.76 -11.91
CA SER A 12 10.33 -22.51 -12.55
C SER A 12 8.97 -22.09 -11.95
N PRO A 13 7.93 -21.92 -12.79
CA PRO A 13 6.60 -21.52 -12.32
C PRO A 13 6.03 -22.49 -11.27
N LEU A 14 6.48 -23.75 -11.29
CA LEU A 14 6.18 -24.77 -10.28
C LEU A 14 6.70 -24.43 -8.88
N ARG A 15 7.89 -23.84 -8.76
CA ARG A 15 8.49 -23.53 -7.45
C ARG A 15 7.79 -22.35 -6.77
N ASP A 16 7.39 -21.36 -7.56
CA ASP A 16 6.62 -20.23 -7.04
C ASP A 16 5.22 -20.69 -6.63
N SER A 17 4.51 -21.51 -7.44
CA SER A 17 3.21 -22.08 -7.06
C SER A 17 3.28 -22.97 -5.80
N MET A 18 4.36 -23.73 -5.62
CA MET A 18 4.56 -24.57 -4.43
C MET A 18 4.81 -23.75 -3.16
N MET A 19 5.55 -22.64 -3.26
CA MET A 19 5.71 -21.69 -2.15
C MET A 19 4.38 -21.02 -1.76
N TRP A 20 3.52 -20.72 -2.74
CA TRP A 20 2.19 -20.17 -2.47
C TRP A 20 1.27 -21.18 -1.80
N LEU A 21 1.27 -22.43 -2.26
CA LEU A 21 0.51 -23.52 -1.63
C LEU A 21 0.99 -23.78 -0.20
N ALA A 22 2.29 -23.75 0.05
CA ALA A 22 2.85 -23.85 1.39
C ALA A 22 2.45 -22.66 2.27
N GLY A 23 2.45 -21.43 1.73
CA GLY A 23 2.00 -20.23 2.46
C GLY A 23 0.52 -20.30 2.84
N PHE A 24 -0.35 -20.73 1.92
CA PHE A 24 -1.76 -20.98 2.20
C PHE A 24 -1.95 -22.08 3.25
N GLY A 25 -1.20 -23.18 3.15
CA GLY A 25 -1.24 -24.28 4.12
C GLY A 25 -0.84 -23.85 5.52
N VAL A 26 0.26 -23.08 5.65
CA VAL A 26 0.72 -22.56 6.95
C VAL A 26 -0.29 -21.59 7.54
N ALA A 27 -0.81 -20.66 6.75
CA ALA A 27 -1.77 -19.68 7.26
C ALA A 27 -3.11 -20.35 7.65
N ALA A 28 -3.57 -21.35 6.90
CA ALA A 28 -4.73 -22.16 7.26
C ALA A 28 -4.49 -23.00 8.53
N LEU A 29 -3.28 -23.57 8.68
CA LEU A 29 -2.90 -24.34 9.86
C LEU A 29 -2.86 -23.47 11.12
N VAL A 30 -2.20 -22.31 11.05
CA VAL A 30 -2.14 -21.34 12.17
C VAL A 30 -3.55 -20.89 12.53
N MET A 31 -4.40 -20.62 11.54
CA MET A 31 -5.79 -20.26 11.77
C MET A 31 -6.58 -21.38 12.45
N ALA A 32 -6.42 -22.63 12.02
CA ALA A 32 -7.05 -23.79 12.65
C ALA A 32 -6.61 -23.98 14.10
N ILE A 33 -5.32 -23.80 14.38
CA ILE A 33 -4.76 -23.89 15.75
C ILE A 33 -5.37 -22.79 16.63
N LEU A 34 -5.41 -21.54 16.16
CA LEU A 34 -5.96 -20.42 16.93
C LEU A 34 -7.47 -20.59 17.17
N LEU A 35 -8.23 -21.06 16.17
CA LEU A 35 -9.66 -21.37 16.34
C LEU A 35 -9.87 -22.49 17.38
N SER A 36 -9.01 -23.50 17.40
CA SER A 36 -9.09 -24.58 18.40
C SER A 36 -8.73 -24.15 19.82
N SER A 37 -8.03 -23.02 19.97
CA SER A 37 -7.60 -22.50 21.28
C SER A 37 -8.62 -21.60 21.98
N THR A 38 -9.71 -21.21 21.30
CA THR A 38 -10.77 -20.38 21.86
C THR A 38 -11.90 -21.20 22.48
N ASP A 39 -12.46 -20.70 23.59
CA ASP A 39 -13.57 -21.34 24.32
C ASP A 39 -14.84 -21.54 23.45
N ASN A 40 -15.02 -20.72 22.41
CA ASN A 40 -16.11 -20.83 21.45
C ASN A 40 -15.62 -20.78 19.99
N PRO A 41 -15.17 -21.92 19.42
CA PRO A 41 -14.59 -21.99 18.08
C PRO A 41 -15.59 -21.62 16.98
N ALA A 42 -16.88 -21.88 17.18
CA ALA A 42 -17.93 -21.55 16.21
C ALA A 42 -18.11 -20.03 16.06
N ALA A 43 -18.12 -19.30 17.18
CA ALA A 43 -18.19 -17.84 17.18
C ALA A 43 -16.93 -17.23 16.56
N ALA A 44 -15.75 -17.74 16.90
CA ALA A 44 -14.47 -17.28 16.34
C ALA A 44 -14.42 -17.49 14.81
N PHE A 45 -14.89 -18.64 14.32
CA PHE A 45 -14.95 -18.92 12.88
C PHE A 45 -15.93 -18.00 12.14
N SER A 46 -17.10 -17.73 12.72
CA SER A 46 -18.09 -16.80 12.14
C SER A 46 -17.55 -15.38 12.04
N ASN A 47 -16.90 -14.90 13.12
CA ASN A 47 -16.24 -13.59 13.16
C ASN A 47 -15.13 -13.50 12.12
N PHE A 48 -14.24 -14.49 12.07
CA PHE A 48 -13.18 -14.57 11.08
C PHE A 48 -13.72 -14.52 9.65
N THR A 49 -14.71 -15.35 9.33
CA THR A 49 -15.31 -15.44 7.99
C THR A 49 -15.93 -14.11 7.59
N THR A 50 -16.64 -13.47 8.52
CA THR A 50 -17.26 -12.15 8.30
C THR A 50 -16.22 -11.07 8.03
N ARG A 51 -15.15 -11.02 8.85
CA ARG A 51 -14.05 -10.06 8.66
C ARG A 51 -13.30 -10.29 7.36
N PHE A 52 -12.97 -11.55 7.05
CA PHE A 52 -12.28 -11.92 5.82
C PHE A 52 -13.10 -11.54 4.57
N LEU A 53 -14.38 -11.95 4.52
CA LEU A 53 -15.26 -11.62 3.40
C LEU A 53 -15.45 -10.11 3.26
N GLY A 54 -15.62 -9.39 4.36
CA GLY A 54 -15.71 -7.92 4.35
C GLY A 54 -14.48 -7.27 3.73
N LEU A 55 -13.29 -7.59 4.25
CA LEU A 55 -12.02 -7.06 3.73
C LEU A 55 -11.79 -7.42 2.26
N PHE A 56 -12.15 -8.64 1.86
CA PHE A 56 -11.96 -9.11 0.49
C PHE A 56 -12.91 -8.43 -0.49
N ILE A 57 -14.21 -8.39 -0.17
CA ILE A 57 -15.24 -7.76 -1.01
C ILE A 57 -14.96 -6.26 -1.18
N GLU A 58 -14.46 -5.60 -0.14
CA GLU A 58 -14.09 -4.18 -0.20
C GLU A 58 -12.84 -3.95 -1.07
N ALA A 59 -11.81 -4.79 -0.95
CA ALA A 59 -10.55 -4.58 -1.66
C ALA A 59 -10.59 -4.95 -3.15
N VAL A 60 -11.42 -5.92 -3.55
CA VAL A 60 -11.49 -6.41 -4.94
C VAL A 60 -11.83 -5.31 -5.96
N PRO A 61 -12.85 -4.45 -5.75
CA PRO A 61 -13.18 -3.36 -6.67
C PRO A 61 -12.01 -2.40 -6.92
N PHE A 62 -11.30 -2.01 -5.86
CA PHE A 62 -10.17 -1.09 -5.99
C PHE A 62 -8.95 -1.76 -6.61
N LEU A 63 -8.71 -3.04 -6.31
CA LEU A 63 -7.68 -3.82 -6.99
C LEU A 63 -7.99 -3.91 -8.49
N LEU A 64 -9.24 -4.20 -8.86
CA LEU A 64 -9.68 -4.29 -10.24
C LEU A 64 -9.50 -2.95 -10.99
N LEU A 65 -9.83 -1.84 -10.34
CA LEU A 65 -9.56 -0.50 -10.87
C LEU A 65 -8.05 -0.26 -11.06
N GLY A 66 -7.22 -0.61 -10.07
CA GLY A 66 -5.77 -0.43 -10.13
C GLY A 66 -5.10 -1.24 -11.24
N VAL A 67 -5.47 -2.52 -11.40
CA VAL A 67 -4.94 -3.36 -12.48
C VAL A 67 -5.46 -2.93 -13.85
N PHE A 68 -6.69 -2.42 -13.92
CA PHE A 68 -7.22 -1.83 -15.15
C PHE A 68 -6.42 -0.59 -15.58
N VAL A 69 -6.15 0.32 -14.63
CA VAL A 69 -5.29 1.49 -14.86
C VAL A 69 -3.86 1.06 -15.23
N SER A 70 -3.29 0.06 -14.55
CA SER A 70 -1.99 -0.54 -14.92
C SER A 70 -1.98 -1.04 -16.36
N GLY A 71 -3.03 -1.75 -16.81
CA GLY A 71 -3.14 -2.23 -18.18
C GLY A 71 -3.25 -1.10 -19.21
N LEU A 72 -4.00 -0.04 -18.90
CA LEU A 72 -4.06 1.16 -19.75
C LEU A 72 -2.71 1.87 -19.82
N LEU A 73 -2.03 2.04 -18.68
CA LEU A 73 -0.70 2.63 -18.64
C LEU A 73 0.28 1.81 -19.47
N GLU A 74 0.22 0.48 -19.40
CA GLU A 74 1.10 -0.40 -20.18
C GLU A 74 0.99 -0.14 -21.68
N VAL A 75 -0.23 0.04 -22.19
CA VAL A 75 -0.49 0.15 -23.62
C VAL A 75 -0.36 1.58 -24.15
N TYR A 76 -0.83 2.57 -23.37
CA TYR A 76 -0.99 3.94 -23.85
C TYR A 76 0.13 4.89 -23.42
N VAL A 77 0.83 4.61 -22.32
CA VAL A 77 1.90 5.48 -21.82
C VAL A 77 3.25 4.93 -22.28
N THR A 78 4.08 5.78 -22.88
CA THR A 78 5.45 5.41 -23.24
C THR A 78 6.48 6.01 -22.27
N ARG A 79 7.73 5.58 -22.40
CA ARG A 79 8.83 6.13 -21.59
C ARG A 79 9.05 7.62 -21.87
N GLU A 80 8.88 8.03 -23.12
CA GLU A 80 9.00 9.43 -23.56
C GLU A 80 7.92 10.30 -22.90
N ASP A 81 6.69 9.76 -22.77
CA ASP A 81 5.59 10.47 -22.10
C ASP A 81 5.94 10.74 -20.63
N ILE A 82 6.50 9.76 -19.90
CA ILE A 82 6.94 9.93 -18.50
C ILE A 82 8.04 10.99 -18.39
N VAL A 83 9.06 10.93 -19.25
CA VAL A 83 10.18 11.90 -19.24
C VAL A 83 9.69 13.31 -19.59
N ARG A 84 8.65 13.44 -20.42
CA ARG A 84 8.06 14.73 -20.79
C ARG A 84 7.18 15.33 -19.70
N TRP A 85 6.44 14.50 -18.95
CA TRP A 85 5.54 14.96 -17.90
C TRP A 85 6.24 15.26 -16.57
N LEU A 86 7.32 14.55 -16.25
CA LEU A 86 8.04 14.78 -15.00
C LEU A 86 9.00 15.97 -15.12
N PRO A 87 9.05 16.85 -14.10
CA PRO A 87 10.04 17.90 -14.03
C PRO A 87 11.45 17.31 -13.83
N ARG A 88 12.48 18.03 -14.30
CA ARG A 88 13.88 17.57 -14.22
C ARG A 88 14.47 17.65 -12.81
N ASN A 89 13.94 18.53 -11.96
CA ASN A 89 14.43 18.68 -10.58
C ASN A 89 13.86 17.52 -9.71
N PRO A 90 14.70 16.76 -8.99
CA PRO A 90 14.27 15.61 -8.20
C PRO A 90 13.25 15.96 -7.09
N ILE A 91 13.32 17.16 -6.50
CA ILE A 91 12.37 17.61 -5.49
C ILE A 91 10.99 17.83 -6.10
N LEU A 92 10.94 18.59 -7.21
CA LEU A 92 9.70 18.85 -7.93
C LEU A 92 9.11 17.55 -8.52
N ALA A 93 9.96 16.63 -8.97
CA ALA A 93 9.52 15.35 -9.50
C ALA A 93 8.88 14.50 -8.41
N THR A 94 9.50 14.46 -7.23
CA THR A 94 8.97 13.74 -6.06
C THR A 94 7.65 14.36 -5.58
N GLY A 95 7.54 15.69 -5.59
CA GLY A 95 6.30 16.39 -5.31
C GLY A 95 5.19 16.10 -6.32
N ALA A 96 5.53 16.03 -7.61
CA ALA A 96 4.60 15.56 -8.63
C ALA A 96 4.13 14.12 -8.34
N GLY A 97 5.02 13.25 -7.83
CA GLY A 97 4.71 11.92 -7.31
C GLY A 97 3.65 11.92 -6.21
N ALA A 98 3.86 12.73 -5.18
CA ALA A 98 2.91 12.85 -4.08
C ALA A 98 1.54 13.38 -4.58
N LEU A 99 1.53 14.39 -5.45
CA LEU A 99 0.31 14.96 -6.03
C LEU A 99 -0.41 14.00 -6.97
N MET A 100 0.30 13.12 -7.67
CA MET A 100 -0.34 12.03 -8.43
C MET A 100 -1.22 11.17 -7.52
N GLY A 101 -0.89 11.03 -6.23
CA GLY A 101 -1.72 10.30 -5.28
C GLY A 101 -3.10 10.92 -5.05
N PHE A 102 -3.21 12.24 -5.14
CA PHE A 102 -4.50 12.93 -5.10
C PHE A 102 -5.26 12.82 -6.43
N VAL A 103 -4.54 12.87 -7.56
CA VAL A 103 -5.15 12.86 -8.91
C VAL A 103 -5.62 11.47 -9.32
N PHE A 104 -4.90 10.41 -8.92
CA PHE A 104 -5.23 9.03 -9.23
C PHE A 104 -5.95 8.40 -8.02
N PRO A 105 -7.29 8.25 -8.05
CA PRO A 105 -8.07 7.72 -6.92
C PRO A 105 -7.93 6.19 -6.84
N VAL A 106 -6.73 5.72 -6.53
CA VAL A 106 -6.39 4.30 -6.41
C VAL A 106 -6.08 4.02 -4.94
N CYS A 107 -6.68 2.96 -4.38
CA CYS A 107 -6.40 2.56 -2.99
C CYS A 107 -5.04 1.85 -2.88
N GLU A 108 -4.63 1.55 -1.64
CA GLU A 108 -3.38 0.84 -1.30
C GLU A 108 -3.17 -0.47 -2.08
N CYS A 109 -4.26 -1.19 -2.39
CA CYS A 109 -4.20 -2.43 -3.18
C CYS A 109 -3.96 -2.18 -4.67
N GLY A 110 -4.52 -1.10 -5.22
CA GLY A 110 -4.41 -0.79 -6.64
C GLY A 110 -3.15 0.00 -7.02
N VAL A 111 -2.59 0.76 -6.09
CA VAL A 111 -1.44 1.64 -6.37
C VAL A 111 -0.16 0.85 -6.65
N VAL A 112 -0.04 -0.37 -6.09
CA VAL A 112 1.12 -1.25 -6.29
C VAL A 112 1.31 -1.67 -7.76
N PRO A 113 0.33 -2.27 -8.45
CA PRO A 113 0.48 -2.63 -9.87
C PRO A 113 0.69 -1.41 -10.76
N VAL A 114 0.00 -0.29 -10.49
CA VAL A 114 0.17 0.99 -11.21
C VAL A 114 1.62 1.48 -11.08
N THR A 115 2.14 1.53 -9.86
CA THR A 115 3.51 2.01 -9.60
C THR A 115 4.55 1.08 -10.21
N ARG A 116 4.36 -0.24 -10.09
CA ARG A 116 5.22 -1.25 -10.75
C ARG A 116 5.30 -1.01 -12.26
N ARG A 117 4.17 -0.70 -12.89
CA ARG A 117 4.07 -0.43 -14.33
C ARG A 117 4.76 0.87 -14.73
N LEU A 118 4.60 1.92 -13.92
CA LEU A 118 5.29 3.18 -14.14
C LEU A 118 6.82 3.00 -13.99
N PHE A 119 7.26 2.20 -13.02
CA PHE A 119 8.68 1.86 -12.89
C PHE A 119 9.21 1.11 -14.11
N SER A 120 8.48 0.13 -14.65
CA SER A 120 8.91 -0.57 -15.87
C SER A 120 9.04 0.35 -17.09
N LYS A 121 8.43 1.54 -17.06
CA LYS A 121 8.54 2.58 -18.10
C LYS A 121 9.56 3.67 -17.76
N GLY A 122 10.33 3.51 -16.69
CA GLY A 122 11.43 4.40 -16.33
C GLY A 122 11.07 5.54 -15.36
N LEU A 123 9.93 5.45 -14.66
CA LEU A 123 9.64 6.38 -13.56
C LEU A 123 10.76 6.34 -12.51
N ALA A 124 11.20 7.50 -12.04
CA ALA A 124 12.20 7.58 -10.98
C ALA A 124 11.68 6.99 -9.66
N MET A 125 12.54 6.28 -8.92
CA MET A 125 12.18 5.62 -7.65
C MET A 125 11.59 6.59 -6.63
N SER A 126 12.13 7.81 -6.55
CA SER A 126 11.64 8.83 -5.60
C SER A 126 10.18 9.19 -5.85
N VAL A 127 9.81 9.36 -7.13
CA VAL A 127 8.46 9.71 -7.57
C VAL A 127 7.49 8.57 -7.31
N GLY A 128 7.89 7.35 -7.65
CA GLY A 128 7.03 6.18 -7.44
C GLY A 128 6.84 5.84 -5.96
N VAL A 129 7.86 5.99 -5.12
CA VAL A 129 7.73 5.79 -3.66
C VAL A 129 6.84 6.88 -3.05
N ALA A 130 7.01 8.15 -3.45
CA ALA A 130 6.14 9.23 -3.01
C ALA A 130 4.68 8.98 -3.43
N PHE A 131 4.45 8.57 -4.67
CA PHE A 131 3.12 8.20 -5.16
C PHE A 131 2.52 7.02 -4.38
N LEU A 132 3.32 5.97 -4.12
CA LEU A 132 2.89 4.76 -3.43
C LEU A 132 2.44 5.02 -1.99
N LEU A 133 3.10 5.96 -1.29
CA LEU A 133 2.75 6.37 0.07
C LEU A 133 1.63 7.42 0.11
N ALA A 134 1.58 8.32 -0.87
CA ALA A 134 0.60 9.41 -0.89
C ALA A 134 -0.79 8.94 -1.35
N ALA A 135 -0.88 8.12 -2.39
CA ALA A 135 -2.15 7.76 -3.03
C ALA A 135 -3.22 7.24 -2.08
N PRO A 136 -2.96 6.26 -1.19
CA PRO A 136 -4.02 5.71 -0.35
C PRO A 136 -4.54 6.69 0.71
N VAL A 137 -3.73 7.66 1.14
CA VAL A 137 -4.15 8.61 2.19
C VAL A 137 -4.68 9.92 1.59
N MET A 138 -4.06 10.44 0.53
CA MET A 138 -4.48 11.69 -0.13
C MET A 138 -5.62 11.49 -1.13
N ASN A 139 -6.14 10.27 -1.29
CA ASN A 139 -7.26 9.99 -2.18
C ASN A 139 -8.47 10.90 -1.87
N PRO A 140 -9.09 11.56 -2.86
CA PRO A 140 -10.27 12.38 -2.65
C PRO A 140 -11.41 11.64 -1.93
N ILE A 141 -11.60 10.34 -2.20
CA ILE A 141 -12.64 9.53 -1.55
C ILE A 141 -12.36 9.41 -0.04
N VAL A 142 -11.09 9.24 0.33
CA VAL A 142 -10.63 9.14 1.72
C VAL A 142 -10.74 10.48 2.44
N MET A 143 -10.44 11.57 1.75
CA MET A 143 -10.62 12.92 2.29
C MET A 143 -12.10 13.23 2.56
N VAL A 144 -12.99 12.83 1.64
CA VAL A 144 -14.44 12.96 1.82
C VAL A 144 -14.95 12.06 2.95
N SER A 145 -14.49 10.80 3.06
CA SER A 145 -14.92 9.93 4.16
C SER A 145 -14.44 10.45 5.51
N THR A 146 -13.22 10.99 5.59
CA THR A 146 -12.69 11.66 6.78
C THR A 146 -13.53 12.88 7.14
N TYR A 147 -13.90 13.70 6.15
CA TYR A 147 -14.76 14.85 6.34
C TYR A 147 -16.11 14.46 6.93
N ILE A 148 -16.75 13.41 6.38
CA ILE A 148 -18.05 12.95 6.87
C ILE A 148 -17.91 12.39 8.29
N ALA A 149 -16.91 11.55 8.55
CA ALA A 149 -16.69 10.92 9.85
C ALA A 149 -16.46 11.95 10.98
N PHE A 150 -15.69 13.01 10.72
CA PHE A 150 -15.37 14.03 11.71
C PHE A 150 -16.19 15.32 11.56
N SER A 151 -17.23 15.33 10.74
CA SER A 151 -18.06 16.53 10.47
C SER A 151 -18.71 17.14 11.72
N THR A 152 -18.99 16.31 12.73
CA THR A 152 -19.61 16.72 14.00
C THR A 152 -18.58 16.96 15.11
N ALA A 153 -17.31 16.63 14.88
CA ALA A 153 -16.24 16.85 15.85
C ALA A 153 -15.74 18.30 15.78
N PRO A 154 -15.53 18.98 16.92
CA PRO A 154 -15.03 20.36 16.96
C PRO A 154 -13.71 20.57 16.20
N SER A 155 -12.84 19.56 16.17
CA SER A 155 -11.54 19.53 15.49
C SER A 155 -11.56 18.84 14.12
N GLY A 156 -12.75 18.58 13.54
CA GLY A 156 -12.87 17.75 12.34
C GLY A 156 -12.19 18.31 11.09
N THR A 157 -12.24 19.63 10.89
CA THR A 157 -11.56 20.28 9.76
C THR A 157 -10.04 20.20 9.89
N GLU A 158 -9.52 20.32 11.11
CA GLU A 158 -8.08 20.22 11.39
C GLU A 158 -7.57 18.82 11.07
N ILE A 159 -8.30 17.76 11.48
CA ILE A 159 -7.89 16.37 11.22
C ILE A 159 -7.68 16.11 9.72
N ILE A 160 -8.55 16.63 8.85
CA ILE A 160 -8.44 16.44 7.40
C ILE A 160 -7.22 17.16 6.84
N ILE A 161 -7.02 18.42 7.24
CA ILE A 161 -5.88 19.24 6.79
C ILE A 161 -4.57 18.61 7.25
N PHE A 162 -4.47 18.23 8.54
CA PHE A 162 -3.31 17.55 9.07
C PHE A 162 -3.09 16.21 8.39
N ARG A 163 -4.13 15.39 8.16
CA ARG A 163 -4.02 14.12 7.43
C ARG A 163 -3.41 14.33 6.04
N PHE A 164 -3.84 15.36 5.30
CA PHE A 164 -3.30 15.67 3.97
C PHE A 164 -1.84 16.16 4.05
N VAL A 165 -1.57 17.14 4.91
CA VAL A 165 -0.25 17.79 5.01
C VAL A 165 0.80 16.80 5.53
N ILE A 166 0.48 16.04 6.59
CA ILE A 166 1.38 15.04 7.16
C ILE A 166 1.73 13.98 6.11
N THR A 167 0.72 13.48 5.39
CA THR A 167 0.98 12.52 4.30
C THR A 167 1.87 13.10 3.23
N ALA A 168 1.58 14.31 2.75
CA ALA A 168 2.37 14.95 1.71
C ALA A 168 3.84 15.13 2.15
N LEU A 169 4.06 15.55 3.41
CA LEU A 169 5.40 15.69 3.99
C LEU A 169 6.14 14.36 4.09
N ILE A 170 5.49 13.31 4.60
CA ILE A 170 6.08 11.98 4.73
C ILE A 170 6.40 11.40 3.34
N ALA A 171 5.45 11.45 2.41
CA ALA A 171 5.64 10.93 1.06
C ALA A 171 6.79 11.65 0.33
N LEU A 172 6.88 12.99 0.45
CA LEU A 172 7.97 13.78 -0.07
C LEU A 172 9.32 13.40 0.56
N ALA A 173 9.39 13.37 1.88
CA ALA A 173 10.62 13.08 2.61
C ALA A 173 11.12 11.66 2.30
N VAL A 174 10.26 10.66 2.38
CA VAL A 174 10.63 9.27 2.06
C VAL A 174 11.01 9.15 0.59
N GLY A 175 10.23 9.73 -0.33
CA GLY A 175 10.58 9.76 -1.75
C GLY A 175 11.95 10.37 -2.02
N LEU A 176 12.26 11.50 -1.39
CA LEU A 176 13.57 12.18 -1.49
C LEU A 176 14.72 11.37 -0.90
N LEU A 177 14.50 10.71 0.24
CA LEU A 177 15.48 9.78 0.82
C LEU A 177 15.81 8.66 -0.17
N PHE A 178 14.79 8.13 -0.85
CA PHE A 178 14.98 7.14 -1.92
C PHE A 178 15.66 7.74 -3.16
N ALA A 179 15.50 9.03 -3.45
CA ALA A 179 16.25 9.70 -4.52
C ALA A 179 17.76 9.70 -4.26
N LEU A 180 18.15 9.88 -2.99
CA LEU A 180 19.56 9.97 -2.56
C LEU A 180 20.20 8.59 -2.35
N ALA A 181 19.44 7.62 -1.82
CA ALA A 181 19.97 6.33 -1.39
C ALA A 181 19.77 5.19 -2.41
N ALA A 182 18.78 5.27 -3.31
CA ALA A 182 18.37 4.12 -4.11
C ALA A 182 18.94 4.12 -5.52
N ARG A 183 19.71 3.06 -5.86
CA ARG A 183 20.02 2.70 -7.25
C ARG A 183 18.95 1.72 -7.77
N PRO A 184 18.25 1.97 -8.90
CA PRO A 184 17.11 1.15 -9.35
C PRO A 184 17.36 -0.38 -9.40
N HIS A 185 18.54 -0.81 -9.85
CA HIS A 185 18.94 -2.23 -9.91
C HIS A 185 19.07 -2.91 -8.53
N GLN A 186 19.26 -2.13 -7.47
CA GLN A 186 19.39 -2.64 -6.11
C GLN A 186 18.03 -2.72 -5.39
N THR A 187 17.01 -2.00 -5.87
CA THR A 187 15.77 -1.74 -5.12
C THR A 187 14.61 -2.65 -5.55
N LEU A 188 14.46 -2.89 -6.86
CA LEU A 188 13.41 -3.73 -7.44
C LEU A 188 13.80 -5.21 -7.48
N ARG A 189 12.83 -6.13 -7.54
CA ARG A 189 13.10 -7.57 -7.75
C ARG A 189 13.51 -7.88 -9.20
N PRO A 190 14.26 -8.97 -9.46
CA PRO A 190 14.70 -9.34 -10.81
C PRO A 190 13.54 -9.50 -11.80
N MET A 191 12.39 -10.01 -11.35
CA MET A 191 11.20 -10.19 -12.19
C MET A 191 10.61 -8.84 -12.65
N SER A 192 10.59 -7.82 -11.78
CA SER A 192 10.25 -6.44 -12.16
C SER A 192 11.35 -5.75 -12.98
N LEU A 193 12.60 -6.17 -12.84
CA LEU A 193 13.74 -5.67 -13.62
C LEU A 193 13.80 -6.26 -15.04
N ASN A 194 13.43 -7.52 -15.23
CA ASN A 194 13.36 -8.13 -16.57
C ASN A 194 12.29 -7.47 -17.44
N ALA A 195 11.23 -6.93 -16.83
CA ALA A 195 10.27 -6.07 -17.51
C ALA A 195 10.88 -4.75 -18.01
N LEU A 196 11.91 -4.21 -17.33
CA LEU A 196 12.71 -3.07 -17.85
C LEU A 196 13.55 -3.47 -19.06
N GLY A 197 14.14 -4.67 -19.06
CA GLY A 197 15.04 -5.13 -20.13
C GLY A 197 14.35 -5.59 -21.42
N GLN A 198 13.08 -6.04 -21.34
CA GLN A 198 12.28 -6.37 -22.53
C GLN A 198 11.62 -5.15 -23.18
N ALA A 199 11.57 -4.00 -22.48
CA ALA A 199 11.06 -2.75 -23.04
C ALA A 199 11.98 -2.15 -24.13
N ASP A 200 13.28 -2.50 -24.14
CA ASP A 200 14.25 -2.02 -25.14
C ASP A 200 14.22 -2.81 -26.47
N THR A 201 13.74 -4.07 -26.49
CA THR A 201 13.70 -4.88 -27.72
C THR A 201 12.35 -4.86 -28.44
N THR A 202 11.32 -4.29 -27.80
CA THR A 202 10.07 -3.96 -28.48
C THR A 202 9.90 -2.45 -28.44
N LEU A 203 10.28 -1.77 -29.53
CA LEU A 203 9.73 -0.46 -29.86
C LEU A 203 8.24 -0.53 -29.52
N SER A 204 7.82 0.16 -28.45
CA SER A 204 6.43 0.16 -27.99
C SER A 204 5.61 0.86 -29.05
N GLN A 205 5.29 0.13 -30.12
CA GLN A 205 4.42 0.61 -31.17
C GLN A 205 3.08 0.83 -30.51
N ARG A 206 2.68 2.10 -30.44
CA ARG A 206 1.33 2.48 -30.04
C ARG A 206 0.35 1.62 -30.85
N PRO A 207 -0.70 1.08 -30.22
CA PRO A 207 -1.62 0.18 -30.90
C PRO A 207 -2.15 0.87 -32.16
N ARG A 208 -2.19 0.15 -33.28
CA ARG A 208 -2.67 0.69 -34.56
C ARG A 208 -4.16 1.01 -34.51
N THR A 209 -4.90 0.31 -33.64
CA THR A 209 -6.34 0.49 -33.45
C THR A 209 -6.71 0.55 -31.97
N VAL A 210 -7.71 1.37 -31.61
CA VAL A 210 -8.24 1.46 -30.24
C VAL A 210 -8.70 0.10 -29.70
N ARG A 211 -9.35 -0.72 -30.54
CA ARG A 211 -9.79 -2.08 -30.18
C ARG A 211 -8.65 -3.00 -29.78
N GLU A 212 -7.54 -2.94 -30.52
CA GLU A 212 -6.34 -3.73 -30.23
C GLU A 212 -5.70 -3.27 -28.92
N GLY A 213 -5.61 -1.95 -28.71
CA GLY A 213 -5.12 -1.35 -27.47
C GLY A 213 -5.96 -1.77 -26.26
N PHE A 214 -7.29 -1.71 -26.37
CA PHE A 214 -8.20 -2.12 -25.30
C PHE A 214 -8.08 -3.62 -24.98
N TYR A 215 -8.05 -4.49 -25.99
CA TYR A 215 -7.89 -5.94 -25.79
C TYR A 215 -6.56 -6.28 -25.14
N ARG A 216 -5.46 -5.64 -25.58
CA ARG A 216 -4.13 -5.80 -24.99
C ARG A 216 -4.11 -5.29 -23.54
N SER A 217 -4.74 -4.15 -23.27
CA SER A 217 -4.85 -3.59 -21.91
C SER A 217 -5.58 -4.58 -21.00
N MET A 218 -6.75 -5.09 -21.43
CA MET A 218 -7.51 -6.05 -20.64
C MET A 218 -6.74 -7.35 -20.37
N ARG A 219 -6.02 -7.88 -21.35
CA ARG A 219 -5.20 -9.08 -21.15
C ARG A 219 -4.11 -8.86 -20.09
N VAL A 220 -3.48 -7.68 -20.08
CA VAL A 220 -2.51 -7.30 -19.05
C VAL A 220 -3.19 -7.16 -17.69
N SER A 221 -4.32 -6.46 -17.62
CA SER A 221 -5.09 -6.26 -16.38
C SER A 221 -5.52 -7.57 -15.73
N VAL A 222 -5.97 -8.56 -16.52
CA VAL A 222 -6.36 -9.89 -16.02
C VAL A 222 -5.16 -10.62 -15.41
N ASN A 223 -4.00 -10.59 -16.08
CA ASN A 223 -2.79 -11.20 -15.55
C ASN A 223 -2.33 -10.53 -14.25
N ASP A 224 -2.33 -9.19 -14.21
CA ASP A 224 -2.00 -8.41 -13.01
C ASP A 224 -3.02 -8.70 -11.88
N PHE A 225 -4.31 -8.87 -12.20
CA PHE A 225 -5.36 -9.20 -11.23
C PHE A 225 -5.08 -10.53 -10.52
N PHE A 226 -4.81 -11.61 -11.26
CA PHE A 226 -4.50 -12.90 -10.63
C PHE A 226 -3.16 -12.86 -9.89
N GLU A 227 -2.17 -12.13 -10.40
CA GLU A 227 -0.87 -12.00 -9.75
C GLU A 227 -0.96 -11.26 -8.42
N MET A 228 -1.75 -10.18 -8.33
CA MET A 228 -1.93 -9.38 -7.11
C MET A 228 -3.00 -9.96 -6.19
N GLY A 229 -4.04 -10.57 -6.75
CA GLY A 229 -5.16 -11.16 -6.03
C GLY A 229 -4.72 -12.23 -5.02
N ARG A 230 -3.71 -13.05 -5.35
CA ARG A 230 -3.14 -14.02 -4.40
C ARG A 230 -2.52 -13.37 -3.16
N PHE A 231 -1.84 -12.22 -3.30
CA PHE A 231 -1.28 -11.49 -2.17
C PHE A 231 -2.39 -10.84 -1.35
N LEU A 232 -3.41 -10.31 -2.03
CA LEU A 232 -4.58 -9.72 -1.38
C LEU A 232 -5.32 -10.77 -0.53
N VAL A 233 -5.57 -11.97 -1.05
CA VAL A 233 -6.25 -13.05 -0.30
C VAL A 233 -5.46 -13.41 0.96
N ILE A 234 -4.14 -13.60 0.85
CA ILE A 234 -3.30 -13.97 2.00
C ILE A 234 -3.23 -12.82 3.01
N GLY A 235 -3.07 -11.58 2.55
CA GLY A 235 -3.07 -10.40 3.42
C GLY A 235 -4.40 -10.22 4.14
N ALA A 236 -5.52 -10.38 3.44
CA ALA A 236 -6.86 -10.31 4.04
C ALA A 236 -7.11 -11.44 5.04
N MET A 237 -6.62 -12.65 4.76
CA MET A 237 -6.73 -13.79 5.68
C MET A 237 -5.93 -13.55 6.96
N LEU A 238 -4.69 -13.06 6.84
CA LEU A 238 -3.88 -12.70 8.00
C LEU A 238 -4.50 -11.55 8.80
N ALA A 239 -4.93 -10.47 8.13
CA ALA A 239 -5.60 -9.35 8.79
C ALA A 239 -6.87 -9.78 9.52
N ALA A 240 -7.73 -10.60 8.90
CA ALA A 240 -8.94 -11.14 9.53
C ALA A 240 -8.60 -12.02 10.74
N GLY A 241 -7.55 -12.85 10.65
CA GLY A 241 -7.07 -13.63 11.78
C GLY A 241 -6.63 -12.74 12.93
N MET A 242 -5.78 -11.76 12.67
CA MET A 242 -5.33 -10.79 13.69
C MET A 242 -6.51 -10.04 14.31
N GLN A 243 -7.47 -9.56 13.51
CA GLN A 243 -8.68 -8.89 14.01
C GLN A 243 -9.59 -9.79 14.85
N THR A 244 -9.58 -11.11 14.61
CA THR A 244 -10.43 -12.06 15.34
C THR A 244 -9.85 -12.41 16.71
N PHE A 245 -8.52 -12.52 16.81
CA PHE A 245 -7.85 -12.92 18.05
C PHE A 245 -7.35 -11.76 18.90
N ILE A 246 -7.15 -10.58 18.31
CA ILE A 246 -6.70 -9.39 19.04
C ILE A 246 -7.92 -8.54 19.39
N SER A 247 -8.24 -8.47 20.69
CA SER A 247 -9.28 -7.60 21.18
C SER A 247 -8.83 -6.14 21.15
N GLN A 248 -9.65 -5.27 20.55
CA GLN A 248 -9.37 -3.83 20.52
C GLN A 248 -9.29 -3.24 21.93
N SER A 249 -10.06 -3.78 22.89
CA SER A 249 -10.04 -3.36 24.29
C SER A 249 -8.70 -3.58 24.98
N ALA A 250 -7.97 -4.64 24.64
CA ALA A 250 -6.65 -4.89 25.21
C ALA A 250 -5.62 -3.84 24.78
N LEU A 251 -5.69 -3.38 23.52
CA LEU A 251 -4.83 -2.29 23.04
C LEU A 251 -5.24 -0.93 23.62
N GLN A 252 -6.54 -0.67 23.79
CA GLN A 252 -7.02 0.61 24.34
C GLN A 252 -6.56 0.86 25.78
N ALA A 253 -6.46 -0.19 26.60
CA ALA A 253 -5.98 -0.09 27.99
C ALA A 253 -4.48 0.28 28.10
N LEU A 254 -3.70 0.06 27.04
CA LEU A 254 -2.26 0.36 27.00
C LEU A 254 -1.97 1.79 26.49
N GLY A 255 -2.99 2.57 26.13
CA GLY A 255 -2.85 3.84 25.40
C GLY A 255 -2.59 5.09 26.24
N GLU A 256 -2.03 4.98 27.46
CA GLU A 256 -1.83 6.15 28.32
C GLU A 256 -0.55 6.94 28.01
N GLY A 257 -0.66 8.27 27.97
CA GLY A 257 0.47 9.18 27.76
C GLY A 257 0.77 9.55 26.30
N PRO A 258 1.61 10.58 26.06
CA PRO A 258 1.75 11.21 24.74
C PRO A 258 2.51 10.36 23.70
N LEU A 259 3.39 9.45 24.14
CA LEU A 259 4.16 8.57 23.25
C LEU A 259 3.47 7.22 23.03
N LEU A 260 3.02 6.59 24.13
CA LEU A 260 2.47 5.24 24.09
C LEU A 260 1.15 5.20 23.32
N SER A 261 0.32 6.24 23.45
CA SER A 261 -0.91 6.40 22.66
C SER A 261 -0.64 6.36 21.15
N VAL A 262 0.42 7.02 20.66
CA VAL A 262 0.79 7.03 19.24
C VAL A 262 1.25 5.66 18.79
N LEU A 263 2.13 5.00 19.57
CA LEU A 263 2.65 3.68 19.25
C LEU A 263 1.54 2.62 19.19
N VAL A 264 0.65 2.62 20.19
CA VAL A 264 -0.51 1.73 20.25
C VAL A 264 -1.41 1.96 19.03
N MET A 265 -1.68 3.21 18.68
CA MET A 265 -2.53 3.55 17.53
C MET A 265 -1.89 3.16 16.19
N GLN A 266 -0.59 3.33 16.00
CA GLN A 266 0.08 2.84 14.79
C GLN A 266 0.09 1.31 14.70
N ALA A 267 0.33 0.62 15.83
CA ALA A 267 0.25 -0.84 15.89
C ALA A 267 -1.18 -1.31 15.55
N LEU A 268 -2.20 -0.66 16.11
CA LEU A 268 -3.60 -0.93 15.79
C LEU A 268 -3.88 -0.71 14.30
N ALA A 269 -3.39 0.39 13.70
CA ALA A 269 -3.57 0.68 12.28
C ALA A 269 -2.98 -0.44 11.40
N PHE A 270 -1.74 -0.84 11.68
CA PHE A 270 -1.04 -1.89 10.95
C PHE A 270 -1.73 -3.25 11.08
N LEU A 271 -2.16 -3.61 12.29
CA LEU A 271 -2.78 -4.89 12.62
C LEU A 271 -4.19 -5.01 12.07
N LEU A 272 -5.00 -3.96 12.24
CA LEU A 272 -6.36 -3.98 11.73
C LEU A 272 -6.38 -3.90 10.21
N SER A 273 -5.41 -3.25 9.55
CA SER A 273 -5.30 -3.23 8.08
C SER A 273 -6.65 -2.89 7.42
N VAL A 274 -7.35 -1.92 8.01
CA VAL A 274 -8.64 -1.43 7.54
C VAL A 274 -8.40 -0.55 6.34
N CYS A 275 -9.31 -0.59 5.36
CA CYS A 275 -9.21 0.27 4.20
C CYS A 275 -9.30 1.74 4.59
N SER A 276 -8.58 2.57 3.84
CA SER A 276 -8.49 4.02 4.02
C SER A 276 -9.82 4.76 3.99
N THR A 277 -10.85 4.17 3.39
CA THR A 277 -12.20 4.73 3.32
C THR A 277 -12.99 4.58 4.62
N VAL A 278 -12.74 3.50 5.38
CA VAL A 278 -13.48 3.14 6.60
C VAL A 278 -12.70 3.52 7.87
N ASP A 279 -11.39 3.71 7.76
CA ASP A 279 -10.51 4.00 8.90
C ASP A 279 -10.95 5.22 9.74
N ALA A 280 -11.47 6.27 9.11
CA ALA A 280 -11.93 7.48 9.77
C ALA A 280 -13.13 7.22 10.69
N PHE A 281 -14.06 6.36 10.26
CA PHE A 281 -15.21 5.97 11.08
C PHE A 281 -14.78 5.12 12.28
N LEU A 282 -13.78 4.26 12.11
CA LEU A 282 -13.21 3.51 13.21
C LEU A 282 -12.47 4.44 14.19
N ALA A 283 -11.69 5.39 13.67
CA ALA A 283 -10.93 6.34 14.48
C ALA A 283 -11.82 7.23 15.35
N LEU A 284 -13.03 7.56 14.90
CA LEU A 284 -14.01 8.31 15.69
C LEU A 284 -14.39 7.61 17.00
N SER A 285 -14.29 6.28 17.06
CA SER A 285 -14.57 5.51 18.28
C SER A 285 -13.46 5.60 19.33
N PHE A 286 -12.28 6.09 18.98
CA PHE A 286 -11.13 6.21 19.88
C PHE A 286 -11.06 7.57 20.56
N THR A 287 -12.18 8.03 21.12
CA THR A 287 -12.31 9.36 21.75
C THR A 287 -11.40 9.57 22.97
N THR A 288 -10.88 8.49 23.56
CA THR A 288 -9.94 8.54 24.69
C THR A 288 -8.49 8.79 24.28
N PHE A 289 -8.17 8.68 22.99
CA PHE A 289 -6.83 8.90 22.46
C PHE A 289 -6.63 10.35 22.04
N SER A 290 -5.40 10.83 22.14
CA SER A 290 -5.04 12.17 21.71
C SER A 290 -5.11 12.34 20.19
N THR A 291 -5.33 13.57 19.74
CA THR A 291 -5.45 13.93 18.32
C THR A 291 -4.24 13.50 17.49
N GLY A 292 -3.02 13.63 18.02
CA GLY A 292 -1.80 13.19 17.33
C GLY A 292 -1.74 11.68 17.12
N SER A 293 -2.32 10.89 18.03
CA SER A 293 -2.39 9.43 17.94
C SER A 293 -3.45 8.98 16.93
N ILE A 294 -4.59 9.67 16.89
CA ILE A 294 -5.63 9.48 15.87
C ILE A 294 -5.07 9.80 14.47
N LEU A 295 -4.38 10.93 14.31
CA LEU A 295 -3.73 11.30 13.06
C LEU A 295 -2.66 10.30 12.63
N ALA A 296 -1.86 9.79 13.58
CA ALA A 296 -0.90 8.74 13.31
C ALA A 296 -1.56 7.46 12.80
N PHE A 297 -2.71 7.06 13.36
CA PHE A 297 -3.50 5.92 12.87
C PHE A 297 -4.01 6.16 11.43
N LEU A 298 -4.62 7.31 11.17
CA LEU A 298 -5.23 7.67 9.88
C LEU A 298 -4.22 7.90 8.75
N THR A 299 -2.98 8.23 9.09
CA THR A 299 -1.90 8.43 8.11
C THR A 299 -1.08 7.17 7.90
N PHE A 300 -0.64 6.51 8.98
CA PHE A 300 0.22 5.34 8.89
C PHE A 300 -0.50 4.10 8.33
N GLY A 301 -1.74 3.85 8.76
CA GLY A 301 -2.49 2.65 8.38
C GLY A 301 -2.55 2.43 6.86
N PRO A 302 -3.06 3.41 6.08
CA PRO A 302 -3.12 3.25 4.63
C PRO A 302 -1.76 3.27 3.92
N MET A 303 -0.71 3.83 4.52
CA MET A 303 0.64 3.78 3.96
C MET A 303 1.28 2.39 4.10
N ALA A 304 1.06 1.77 5.26
CA ALA A 304 1.69 0.53 5.66
C ALA A 304 0.78 -0.30 6.55
N ASP A 305 0.36 -1.44 6.03
CA ASP A 305 -0.35 -2.47 6.76
C ASP A 305 0.10 -3.87 6.30
N ILE A 306 -0.46 -4.92 6.92
CA ILE A 306 -0.10 -6.32 6.60
C ILE A 306 -0.33 -6.62 5.11
N LYS A 307 -1.44 -6.15 4.54
CA LYS A 307 -1.80 -6.39 3.13
C LYS A 307 -0.80 -5.71 2.19
N SER A 308 -0.58 -4.43 2.38
CA SER A 308 0.30 -3.60 1.56
C SER A 308 1.75 -4.06 1.69
N MET A 309 2.18 -4.48 2.88
CA MET A 309 3.50 -5.10 3.07
C MET A 309 3.69 -6.33 2.17
N LEU A 310 2.73 -7.24 2.13
CA LEU A 310 2.80 -8.42 1.27
C LEU A 310 2.79 -8.05 -0.22
N MET A 311 2.00 -7.05 -0.61
CA MET A 311 1.98 -6.56 -1.99
C MET A 311 3.29 -5.85 -2.37
N TYR A 312 3.88 -5.07 -1.47
CA TYR A 312 5.20 -4.46 -1.68
C TYR A 312 6.29 -5.53 -1.81
N LEU A 313 6.22 -6.62 -1.04
CA LEU A 313 7.15 -7.74 -1.17
C LEU A 313 7.06 -8.46 -2.52
N ALA A 314 5.96 -8.31 -3.27
CA ALA A 314 5.86 -8.80 -4.64
C ALA A 314 6.77 -8.03 -5.59
N VAL A 315 6.90 -6.71 -5.38
CA VAL A 315 7.56 -5.77 -6.32
C VAL A 315 8.99 -5.43 -5.88
N PHE A 316 9.20 -5.18 -4.59
CA PHE A 316 10.44 -4.70 -4.04
C PHE A 316 11.23 -5.78 -3.29
N LYS A 317 12.51 -5.54 -3.07
CA LYS A 317 13.33 -6.39 -2.19
C LYS A 317 12.89 -6.19 -0.73
N PRO A 318 12.95 -7.23 0.13
CA PRO A 318 12.51 -7.11 1.53
C PRO A 318 13.14 -5.96 2.31
N ARG A 319 14.42 -5.65 2.06
CA ARG A 319 15.11 -4.49 2.67
C ARG A 319 14.43 -3.16 2.35
N VAL A 320 13.96 -3.00 1.11
CA VAL A 320 13.27 -1.79 0.64
C VAL A 320 11.89 -1.69 1.28
N VAL A 321 11.16 -2.81 1.33
CA VAL A 321 9.87 -2.86 2.01
C VAL A 321 10.01 -2.48 3.48
N ALA A 322 11.05 -2.97 4.15
CA ALA A 322 11.34 -2.58 5.54
C ALA A 322 11.55 -1.06 5.67
N TYR A 323 12.31 -0.43 4.77
CA TYR A 323 12.44 1.04 4.77
C TYR A 323 11.12 1.76 4.46
N MET A 324 10.31 1.23 3.55
CA MET A 324 8.99 1.78 3.21
C MET A 324 7.98 1.68 4.35
N ILE A 325 8.19 0.82 5.34
CA ILE A 325 7.35 0.71 6.54
C ILE A 325 7.96 1.52 7.68
N LEU A 326 9.27 1.32 7.94
CA LEU A 326 9.96 1.90 9.07
C LEU A 326 10.07 3.43 8.96
N LEU A 327 10.32 3.98 7.77
CA LEU A 327 10.45 5.42 7.62
C LEU A 327 9.10 6.13 7.85
N PRO A 328 7.98 5.76 7.19
CA PRO A 328 6.68 6.32 7.55
C PRO A 328 6.32 6.12 9.01
N PHE A 329 6.56 4.94 9.59
CA PHE A 329 6.33 4.68 11.02
C PHE A 329 7.06 5.67 11.94
N LEU A 330 8.37 5.85 11.73
CA LEU A 330 9.16 6.78 12.54
C LEU A 330 8.72 8.24 12.31
N MET A 331 8.41 8.61 11.07
CA MET A 331 7.97 9.98 10.78
C MET A 331 6.58 10.28 11.34
N THR A 332 5.60 9.37 11.20
CA THR A 332 4.27 9.53 11.82
C THR A 332 4.37 9.51 13.34
N LEU A 333 5.30 8.73 13.92
CA LEU A 333 5.54 8.70 15.37
C LEU A 333 6.04 10.05 15.86
N LEU A 334 7.07 10.61 15.20
CA LEU A 334 7.64 11.91 15.56
C LEU A 334 6.63 13.04 15.41
N ILE A 335 5.88 13.05 14.30
CA ILE A 335 4.85 14.07 14.06
C ILE A 335 3.70 13.93 15.05
N GLY A 336 3.19 12.72 15.29
CA GLY A 336 2.11 12.47 16.26
C GLY A 336 2.51 12.87 17.68
N LEU A 337 3.74 12.54 18.09
CA LEU A 337 4.30 12.98 19.37
C LEU A 337 4.42 14.50 19.44
N TRP A 338 4.90 15.14 18.37
CA TRP A 338 5.01 16.60 18.30
C TRP A 338 3.63 17.27 18.46
N ILE A 339 2.60 16.75 17.78
CA ILE A 339 1.23 17.23 17.93
C ILE A 339 0.75 17.06 19.38
N ASN A 340 0.94 15.89 19.97
CA ASN A 340 0.52 15.62 21.35
C ASN A 340 1.20 16.53 22.39
N LEU A 341 2.45 16.96 22.15
CA LEU A 341 3.21 17.78 23.10
C LEU A 341 3.03 19.29 22.89
N PHE A 342 2.83 19.74 21.64
CA PHE A 342 2.87 21.16 21.28
C PHE A 342 1.58 21.70 20.67
N ALA A 343 0.79 20.87 20.00
CA ALA A 343 -0.47 21.24 19.38
C ALA A 343 -1.62 20.71 20.25
N ALA A 344 -1.82 21.32 21.41
CA ALA A 344 -2.99 21.06 22.24
C ALA A 344 -4.20 21.79 21.63
N PHE A 345 -5.03 21.04 20.91
CA PHE A 345 -6.40 21.43 20.54
C PHE A 345 -7.39 20.70 21.43
#